data_AF-A0A937VW62-F1
#
_entry.id   AF-A0A937VW62-F1
#
_cell.length_a   1.000
_cell.length_b   1.000
_cell.length_c   1.000
_cell.angle_alpha   90.00
_cell.angle_beta   90.00
_cell.angle_gamma   90.00
#
_symmetry.space_group_name_H-M   'P 1'
#
loop_
_entity.id
_entity.type
_entity.pdbx_description
1 polymer ?
#
loop_
_entity_poly.entity_id
_entity_poly.type
_entity_poly.pdbx_seq_one_letter_code
_entity_poly.pdbx_strand_id
1 'polypeptide(L)'
;MRNKVLLVNFGGPRNLDEVQPFLKELLTDGDVIRTPMPKFVQDLLFTYIAKKRSVKIAEDYQHIGGKSPIFEDTEWLAQSLRGMGYEVLTFHRYLPMTHKAFLDQAPDFIDENTVVFPLFPQFSYATTGSIARWMQENLCRRKSRALSWVKSYSEHKGFIQPYINTISEYLTENNLHQKETMLFFSPHGLPVSYVFQGDIYKKECEKSYKQIMKAFPHAGSVVGYQSQFGKAEWIKPYT
;
A
#
# COMPACT_ATOMS: atom_id res chain seq x y z
N MET A 1 2.33 -27.95 3.31
CA MET A 1 2.66 -26.76 2.50
C MET A 1 1.77 -25.63 2.96
N ARG A 2 2.28 -24.39 3.02
CA ARG A 2 1.42 -23.23 3.31
C ARG A 2 0.59 -22.91 2.06
N ASN A 3 -0.68 -23.28 2.07
CA ASN A 3 -1.62 -23.08 0.96
C ASN A 3 -2.63 -21.94 1.23
N LYS A 4 -2.59 -21.33 2.42
CA LYS A 4 -3.46 -20.21 2.80
C LYS A 4 -2.74 -18.87 2.70
N VAL A 5 -3.30 -17.95 1.92
CA VAL A 5 -2.73 -16.62 1.67
C VAL A 5 -3.74 -15.55 2.10
N LEU A 6 -3.33 -14.67 3.00
CA LEU A 6 -4.06 -13.47 3.37
C LEU A 6 -3.45 -12.27 2.64
N LEU A 7 -4.08 -11.81 1.56
CA LEU A 7 -3.67 -10.61 0.84
C LEU A 7 -4.11 -9.37 1.61
N VAL A 8 -3.19 -8.44 1.87
CA VAL A 8 -3.49 -7.24 2.66
C VAL A 8 -3.05 -5.97 1.95
N ASN A 9 -3.89 -4.95 1.93
CA ASN A 9 -3.55 -3.63 1.40
C ASN A 9 -4.35 -2.51 2.11
N PHE A 10 -4.24 -1.29 1.59
CA PHE A 10 -5.00 -0.13 2.07
C PHE A 10 -6.48 -0.22 1.72
N GLY A 11 -6.79 -0.80 0.56
CA GLY A 11 -8.06 -0.63 -0.10
C GLY A 11 -8.20 0.76 -0.71
N GLY A 12 -9.37 1.02 -1.26
CA GLY A 12 -9.77 2.29 -1.82
C GLY A 12 -11.28 2.34 -1.94
N PRO A 13 -11.88 3.54 -1.99
CA PRO A 13 -13.33 3.70 -2.11
C PRO A 13 -13.86 2.98 -3.35
N ARG A 14 -14.88 2.12 -3.19
CA ARG A 14 -15.52 1.39 -4.31
C ARG A 14 -16.56 2.23 -5.04
N ASN A 15 -16.95 3.35 -4.44
CA ASN A 15 -17.84 4.37 -4.96
C ASN A 15 -17.59 5.68 -4.18
N LEU A 16 -18.25 6.76 -4.60
CA LEU A 16 -18.08 8.08 -4.01
C LEU A 16 -18.57 8.17 -2.56
N ASP A 17 -19.57 7.38 -2.17
CA ASP A 17 -20.11 7.38 -0.79
C ASP A 17 -19.09 6.81 0.21
N GLU A 18 -18.18 5.96 -0.25
CA GLU A 18 -17.11 5.37 0.57
C GLU A 18 -15.90 6.30 0.74
N VAL A 19 -15.82 7.42 0.02
CA VAL A 19 -14.66 8.34 0.09
C VAL A 19 -14.49 8.92 1.49
N GLN A 20 -15.57 9.42 2.10
CA GLN A 20 -15.49 10.01 3.43
C GLN A 20 -15.16 8.95 4.51
N PRO A 21 -15.84 7.78 4.59
CA PRO A 21 -15.45 6.71 5.50
C PRO A 21 -14.00 6.26 5.34
N PHE A 22 -13.54 6.10 4.10
CA PHE A 22 -12.15 5.74 3.80
C PHE A 22 -11.15 6.76 4.33
N LEU A 23 -11.36 8.05 4.04
CA LEU A 23 -10.48 9.11 4.52
C LEU A 23 -10.51 9.24 6.04
N LYS A 24 -11.67 9.03 6.67
CA LYS A 24 -11.77 9.04 8.13
C LYS A 24 -10.87 7.96 8.71
N GLU A 25 -11.05 6.70 8.29
CA GLU A 25 -10.29 5.56 8.79
C GLU A 25 -8.78 5.76 8.57
N LEU A 26 -8.37 6.24 7.38
CA LEU A 26 -6.98 6.53 7.04
C LEU A 26 -6.36 7.65 7.89
N LEU A 27 -7.05 8.78 8.05
CA LEU A 27 -6.48 9.96 8.70
C LEU A 27 -6.51 9.85 10.24
N THR A 28 -7.42 9.06 10.82
CA THR A 28 -7.45 8.80 12.26
C THR A 28 -6.47 7.72 12.71
N ASP A 29 -5.82 7.04 11.77
CA ASP A 29 -4.83 6.02 12.07
C ASP A 29 -3.52 6.64 12.60
N GLY A 30 -3.20 6.31 13.85
CA GLY A 30 -1.99 6.78 14.53
C GLY A 30 -0.69 6.22 13.94
N ASP A 31 -0.73 5.12 13.19
CA ASP A 31 0.44 4.61 12.47
C ASP A 31 0.72 5.39 11.19
N VAL A 32 -0.32 5.95 10.56
CA VAL A 32 -0.23 6.76 9.33
C VAL A 32 0.07 8.22 9.66
N ILE A 33 -0.68 8.81 10.59
CA ILE A 33 -0.51 10.18 11.04
C ILE A 33 -0.12 10.17 12.51
N ARG A 34 1.18 10.27 12.76
CA ARG A 34 1.75 10.31 14.12
C ARG A 34 1.71 11.73 14.64
N THR A 35 0.89 11.97 15.66
CA THR A 35 0.86 13.24 16.37
C THR A 35 1.13 13.02 17.86
N PRO A 36 1.67 14.02 18.59
CA PRO A 36 1.84 13.93 20.04
C PRO A 36 0.50 14.13 20.79
N MET A 37 -0.61 14.35 20.09
CA MET A 37 -1.91 14.61 20.71
C MET A 37 -2.52 13.32 21.28
N PRO A 38 -3.34 13.41 22.35
CA PRO A 38 -4.13 12.27 22.80
C PRO A 38 -5.01 11.71 21.67
N LYS A 39 -5.18 10.38 21.63
CA LYS A 39 -5.89 9.69 20.54
C LYS A 39 -7.29 10.25 20.28
N PHE A 40 -8.07 10.54 21.32
CA PHE A 40 -9.44 11.09 21.14
C PHE A 40 -9.44 12.48 20.46
N VAL A 41 -8.43 13.32 20.75
CA VAL A 41 -8.28 14.64 20.11
C VAL A 41 -7.88 14.47 18.65
N GLN A 42 -6.92 13.57 18.39
CA GLN A 42 -6.50 13.21 17.05
C GLN A 42 -7.70 12.72 16.22
N ASP A 43 -8.46 11.77 16.75
CA ASP A 43 -9.60 11.16 16.06
C ASP A 43 -10.67 12.21 15.71
N LEU A 44 -10.98 13.12 16.64
CA LEU A 44 -11.93 14.21 16.41
C LEU A 44 -11.45 15.18 15.31
N LEU A 45 -10.19 15.63 15.41
CA LEU A 45 -9.60 16.55 14.46
C LEU A 45 -9.54 15.95 13.05
N PHE A 46 -9.02 14.73 12.93
CA PHE A 46 -8.88 14.09 11.62
C PHE A 46 -10.19 13.59 11.04
N THR A 47 -11.20 13.30 11.86
CA THR A 47 -12.58 13.09 11.37
C THR A 47 -13.13 14.35 10.69
N TYR A 48 -12.91 15.52 11.30
CA TYR A 48 -13.33 16.80 10.71
C TYR A 48 -12.55 17.10 9.43
N ILE A 49 -11.22 16.89 9.43
CA ILE A 49 -10.37 17.07 8.24
C ILE A 49 -10.81 16.10 7.13
N ALA A 50 -11.10 14.84 7.45
CA ALA A 50 -11.58 13.84 6.49
C ALA A 50 -12.87 14.30 5.81
N LYS A 51 -13.86 14.79 6.58
CA LYS A 51 -15.12 15.32 6.03
C LYS A 51 -14.92 16.51 5.10
N LYS A 52 -13.98 17.41 5.41
CA LYS A 52 -13.67 18.54 4.52
C LYS A 52 -12.95 18.08 3.26
N ARG A 53 -11.97 17.18 3.40
CA ARG A 53 -11.16 16.69 2.27
C ARG A 53 -11.94 15.77 1.35
N SER A 54 -12.94 15.04 1.85
CA SER A 54 -13.72 14.10 1.05
C SER A 54 -14.43 14.74 -0.12
N VAL A 55 -14.81 16.02 -0.02
CA VAL A 55 -15.42 16.75 -1.14
C VAL A 55 -14.46 16.83 -2.33
N LYS A 56 -13.25 17.36 -2.10
CA LYS A 56 -12.21 17.46 -3.14
C LYS A 56 -11.75 16.08 -3.64
N ILE A 57 -11.53 15.13 -2.73
CA ILE A 57 -11.07 13.78 -3.11
C ILE A 57 -12.15 13.03 -3.90
N ALA A 58 -13.44 13.28 -3.65
CA ALA A 58 -14.52 12.70 -4.44
C ALA A 58 -14.49 13.21 -5.90
N GLU A 59 -14.16 14.48 -6.12
CA GLU A 59 -13.94 15.03 -7.48
C GLU A 59 -12.76 14.32 -8.18
N ASP A 60 -11.64 14.12 -7.46
CA ASP A 60 -10.49 13.37 -7.98
C ASP A 60 -10.90 11.93 -8.37
N TYR A 61 -11.71 11.26 -7.55
CA TYR A 61 -12.26 9.94 -7.89
C TYR A 61 -13.22 9.99 -9.08
N GLN A 62 -14.04 11.03 -9.22
CA GLN A 62 -14.94 11.20 -10.37
C GLN A 62 -14.14 11.27 -11.68
N HIS A 63 -13.00 11.97 -11.71
CA HIS A 63 -12.15 12.06 -12.88
C HIS A 63 -11.58 10.72 -13.36
N ILE A 64 -11.50 9.72 -12.47
CA ILE A 64 -11.01 8.37 -12.79
C ILE A 64 -12.12 7.32 -12.85
N GLY A 65 -13.39 7.73 -12.98
CA GLY A 65 -14.53 6.82 -13.14
C GLY A 65 -15.32 6.56 -11.85
N GLY A 66 -15.14 7.36 -10.81
CA GLY A 66 -15.96 7.39 -9.59
C GLY A 66 -15.56 6.40 -8.50
N LYS A 67 -14.47 5.65 -8.67
CA LYS A 67 -13.99 4.64 -7.71
C LYS A 67 -12.50 4.36 -7.85
N SER A 68 -11.91 3.72 -6.84
CA SER A 68 -10.58 3.13 -6.91
C SER A 68 -10.64 1.72 -7.52
N PRO A 69 -9.76 1.36 -8.47
CA PRO A 69 -9.72 0.00 -9.03
C PRO A 69 -9.14 -1.02 -8.04
N ILE A 70 -8.43 -0.58 -7.00
CA ILE A 70 -7.62 -1.44 -6.12
C ILE A 70 -8.40 -2.59 -5.47
N PHE A 71 -9.69 -2.38 -5.15
CA PHE A 71 -10.53 -3.43 -4.58
C PHE A 71 -10.74 -4.56 -5.61
N GLU A 72 -11.11 -4.19 -6.84
CA GLU A 72 -11.36 -5.13 -7.93
C GLU A 72 -10.08 -5.85 -8.34
N ASP A 73 -8.95 -5.13 -8.44
CA ASP A 73 -7.65 -5.72 -8.75
C ASP A 73 -7.21 -6.74 -7.69
N THR A 74 -7.47 -6.44 -6.41
CA THR A 74 -7.13 -7.34 -5.30
C THR A 74 -7.99 -8.59 -5.31
N GLU A 75 -9.30 -8.46 -5.56
CA GLU A 75 -10.21 -9.60 -5.65
C GLU A 75 -9.93 -10.46 -6.90
N TRP A 76 -9.56 -9.83 -8.02
CA TRP A 76 -9.11 -10.53 -9.21
C TRP A 76 -7.81 -11.32 -8.97
N LEU A 77 -6.84 -10.71 -8.28
CA LEU A 77 -5.61 -11.39 -7.87
C LEU A 77 -5.92 -12.57 -6.93
N ALA A 78 -6.80 -12.37 -5.96
CA ALA A 78 -7.22 -13.42 -5.05
C ALA A 78 -7.89 -14.59 -5.80
N GLN A 79 -8.76 -14.29 -6.77
CA GLN A 79 -9.39 -15.30 -7.60
C GLN A 79 -8.39 -16.07 -8.46
N SER A 80 -7.40 -15.38 -9.02
CA SER A 80 -6.33 -16.00 -9.81
C SER A 80 -5.51 -16.99 -8.96
N LEU A 81 -5.15 -16.60 -7.73
CA LEU A 81 -4.46 -17.47 -6.78
C LEU A 81 -5.34 -18.66 -6.35
N ARG A 82 -6.65 -18.47 -6.17
CA ARG A 82 -7.59 -19.58 -5.93
C ARG A 82 -7.61 -20.57 -7.09
N GLY A 83 -7.56 -20.08 -8.34
CA GLY A 83 -7.44 -20.92 -9.54
C GLY A 83 -6.14 -21.74 -9.59
N MET A 84 -5.10 -21.32 -8.88
CA MET A 84 -3.84 -22.06 -8.71
C MET A 84 -3.86 -23.04 -7.52
N GLY A 85 -4.98 -23.17 -6.81
CA GLY A 85 -5.14 -24.09 -5.67
C GLY A 85 -4.80 -23.50 -4.30
N TYR A 86 -4.63 -22.18 -4.18
CA TYR A 86 -4.48 -21.52 -2.89
C TYR A 86 -5.85 -21.19 -2.27
N GLU A 87 -5.93 -21.26 -0.95
CA GLU A 87 -7.04 -20.66 -0.20
C GLU A 87 -6.68 -19.19 0.06
N VAL A 88 -7.54 -18.25 -0.33
CA VAL A 88 -7.21 -16.82 -0.29
C VAL A 88 -8.30 -16.01 0.38
N LEU A 89 -7.89 -15.20 1.36
CA LEU A 89 -8.70 -14.16 2.00
C LEU A 89 -8.05 -12.79 1.74
N THR A 90 -8.87 -11.75 1.62
CA THR A 90 -8.42 -10.38 1.35
C THR A 90 -8.74 -9.48 2.55
N PHE A 91 -7.91 -8.47 2.78
CA PHE A 91 -8.14 -7.46 3.80
C PHE A 91 -7.74 -6.06 3.32
N HIS A 92 -8.67 -5.12 3.48
CA HIS A 92 -8.54 -3.73 3.04
C HIS A 92 -8.57 -2.79 4.25
N ARG A 93 -7.39 -2.34 4.68
CA ARG A 93 -7.20 -1.65 5.97
C ARG A 93 -8.11 -0.44 6.19
N TYR A 94 -8.31 0.38 5.17
CA TYR A 94 -9.06 1.63 5.26
C TYR A 94 -10.44 1.56 4.59
N LEU A 95 -10.93 0.35 4.30
CA LEU A 95 -12.26 0.15 3.72
C LEU A 95 -13.20 -0.49 4.77
N PRO A 96 -13.72 0.29 5.74
CA PRO A 96 -14.39 -0.23 6.94
C PRO A 96 -15.62 -1.10 6.63
N MET A 97 -16.29 -0.85 5.50
CA MET A 97 -17.44 -1.66 5.05
C MET A 97 -17.09 -3.13 4.77
N THR A 98 -15.80 -3.45 4.60
CA THR A 98 -15.30 -4.83 4.38
C THR A 98 -14.87 -5.52 5.66
N HIS A 99 -14.65 -4.78 6.75
CA HIS A 99 -14.02 -5.31 7.97
C HIS A 99 -14.89 -6.34 8.67
N LYS A 100 -16.22 -6.16 8.68
CA LYS A 100 -17.15 -7.14 9.27
C LYS A 100 -17.03 -8.49 8.55
N ALA A 101 -17.12 -8.49 7.21
CA ALA A 101 -17.03 -9.71 6.41
C ALA A 101 -15.66 -10.40 6.59
N PHE A 102 -14.58 -9.63 6.74
CA PHE A 102 -13.27 -10.17 7.09
C PHE A 102 -13.27 -10.83 8.48
N LEU A 103 -13.80 -10.15 9.50
CA LEU A 103 -13.83 -10.67 10.88
C LEU A 103 -14.74 -11.89 11.03
N ASP A 104 -15.76 -12.03 10.20
CA ASP A 104 -16.61 -13.22 10.17
C ASP A 104 -15.86 -14.44 9.59
N GLN A 105 -14.96 -14.24 8.62
CA GLN A 105 -14.20 -15.32 7.95
C GLN A 105 -12.84 -15.64 8.61
N ALA A 106 -12.18 -14.63 9.18
CA ALA A 106 -10.84 -14.72 9.73
C ALA A 106 -10.66 -15.81 10.81
N PRO A 107 -11.63 -16.07 11.72
CA PRO A 107 -11.50 -17.13 12.72
C PRO A 107 -11.33 -18.52 12.13
N ASP A 108 -11.95 -18.83 10.99
CA ASP A 108 -11.85 -20.15 10.37
C ASP A 108 -10.70 -20.21 9.36
N PHE A 109 -10.43 -19.10 8.69
CA PHE A 109 -9.35 -19.01 7.71
C PHE A 109 -7.95 -19.06 8.36
N ILE A 110 -7.71 -18.24 9.40
CA ILE A 110 -6.36 -17.99 9.92
C ILE A 110 -5.88 -19.15 10.81
N ASP A 111 -4.75 -19.74 10.45
CA ASP A 111 -4.04 -20.77 11.20
C ASP A 111 -2.52 -20.66 10.98
N GLU A 112 -1.74 -21.59 11.53
CA GLU A 112 -0.28 -21.64 11.40
C GLU A 112 0.23 -21.81 9.96
N ASN A 113 -0.63 -22.19 9.02
CA ASN A 113 -0.31 -22.31 7.60
C ASN A 113 -0.61 -21.02 6.82
N THR A 114 -1.19 -20.02 7.47
CA THR A 114 -1.58 -18.75 6.85
C THR A 114 -0.39 -17.81 6.68
N VAL A 115 -0.11 -17.44 5.43
CA VAL A 115 0.86 -16.40 5.08
C VAL A 115 0.15 -15.09 4.83
N VAL A 116 0.52 -14.05 5.57
CA VAL A 116 0.09 -12.68 5.26
C VAL A 116 1.02 -12.13 4.20
N PHE A 117 0.43 -11.72 3.08
CA PHE A 117 1.12 -11.17 1.92
C PHE A 117 0.66 -9.72 1.71
N PRO A 118 1.41 -8.73 2.23
CA PRO A 118 1.13 -7.33 1.94
C PRO A 118 1.29 -7.07 0.46
N LEU A 119 0.36 -6.35 -0.17
CA LEU A 119 0.50 -5.87 -1.55
C LEU A 119 1.36 -4.60 -1.64
N PHE A 120 2.29 -4.47 -0.68
CA PHE A 120 3.31 -3.43 -0.62
C PHE A 120 4.68 -4.11 -0.72
N PRO A 121 5.39 -3.97 -1.85
CA PRO A 121 6.70 -4.58 -2.02
C PRO A 121 7.73 -4.04 -1.03
N GLN A 122 7.63 -2.75 -0.72
CA GLN A 122 8.46 -2.05 0.27
C GLN A 122 7.69 -1.93 1.60
N PHE A 123 8.34 -2.33 2.69
CA PHE A 123 7.81 -2.22 4.03
C PHE A 123 7.82 -0.76 4.51
N SER A 124 6.69 -0.32 5.07
CA SER A 124 6.60 0.85 5.95
C SER A 124 5.76 0.52 7.17
N TYR A 125 6.05 1.17 8.29
CA TYR A 125 5.17 1.12 9.45
C TYR A 125 3.80 1.76 9.17
N ALA A 126 3.75 2.78 8.31
CA ALA A 126 2.51 3.43 7.92
C ALA A 126 1.65 2.56 6.98
N THR A 127 2.22 1.48 6.42
CA THR A 127 1.51 0.52 5.56
C THR A 127 1.32 -0.82 6.27
N THR A 128 2.24 -1.75 6.07
CA THR A 128 2.24 -3.11 6.63
C THR A 128 2.16 -3.08 8.15
N GLY A 129 2.82 -2.12 8.81
CA GLY A 129 2.77 -1.95 10.27
C GLY A 129 1.38 -1.64 10.80
N SER A 130 0.66 -0.70 10.18
CA SER A 130 -0.73 -0.37 10.53
C SER A 130 -1.65 -1.59 10.41
N ILE A 131 -1.51 -2.37 9.34
CA ILE A 131 -2.30 -3.58 9.13
C ILE A 131 -2.03 -4.60 10.24
N ALA A 132 -0.76 -4.83 10.56
CA ALA A 132 -0.37 -5.74 11.62
C ALA A 132 -0.94 -5.32 12.97
N ARG A 133 -0.91 -4.01 13.29
CA ARG A 133 -1.50 -3.47 14.52
C ARG A 133 -3.01 -3.65 14.55
N TRP A 134 -3.71 -3.29 13.48
CA TRP A 134 -5.16 -3.47 13.39
C TRP A 134 -5.57 -4.94 13.60
N MET A 135 -4.85 -5.88 12.98
CA MET A 135 -5.09 -7.31 13.17
C MET A 135 -4.82 -7.76 14.60
N GLN A 136 -3.79 -7.23 15.26
CA GLN A 136 -3.50 -7.53 16.67
C GLN A 136 -4.61 -7.04 17.61
N GLU A 137 -5.22 -5.90 17.31
CA GLU A 137 -6.28 -5.30 18.12
C GLU A 137 -7.65 -5.96 17.90
N ASN A 138 -7.92 -6.47 16.71
CA ASN A 138 -9.24 -6.97 16.32
C ASN A 138 -9.35 -8.50 16.24
N LEU A 139 -8.23 -9.23 16.21
CA LEU A 139 -8.22 -10.70 16.26
C LEU A 139 -7.87 -11.21 17.65
N CYS A 140 -8.36 -12.42 17.99
CA CYS A 140 -7.96 -13.04 19.24
C CYS A 140 -6.45 -13.36 19.24
N ARG A 141 -5.84 -13.33 20.43
CA ARG A 141 -4.38 -13.49 20.62
C ARG A 141 -3.80 -14.74 19.93
N ARG A 142 -4.55 -15.85 19.90
CA ARG A 142 -4.14 -17.09 19.22
C ARG A 142 -4.00 -16.88 17.71
N LYS A 143 -4.99 -16.26 17.07
CA LYS A 143 -5.03 -16.02 15.63
C LYS A 143 -4.00 -14.98 15.21
N SER A 144 -3.89 -13.88 15.94
CA SER A 144 -2.86 -12.85 15.69
C SER A 144 -1.43 -13.43 15.70
N ARG A 145 -1.13 -14.36 16.63
CA ARG A 145 0.17 -15.04 16.72
C ARG A 145 0.42 -16.10 15.65
N ALA A 146 -0.62 -16.62 15.03
CA ALA A 146 -0.50 -17.64 13.98
C ALA A 146 -0.07 -17.05 12.62
N LEU A 147 -0.25 -15.74 12.43
CA LEU A 147 0.06 -15.05 11.18
C LEU A 147 1.57 -15.05 10.89
N SER A 148 1.96 -15.60 9.75
CA SER A 148 3.33 -15.52 9.25
C SER A 148 3.42 -14.48 8.14
N TRP A 149 4.18 -13.42 8.36
CA TRP A 149 4.21 -12.26 7.46
C TRP A 149 5.34 -12.35 6.43
N VAL A 150 5.04 -12.04 5.17
CA VAL A 150 6.06 -11.61 4.21
C VAL A 150 6.46 -10.19 4.58
N LYS A 151 7.72 -10.02 5.01
CA LYS A 151 8.24 -8.74 5.51
C LYS A 151 8.30 -7.67 4.41
N SER A 152 9.02 -7.97 3.33
CA SER A 152 9.17 -7.15 2.13
C SER A 152 9.68 -8.01 0.99
N TYR A 153 9.43 -7.58 -0.24
CA TYR A 153 9.88 -8.26 -1.46
C TYR A 153 10.33 -7.24 -2.53
N SER A 154 10.87 -6.11 -2.06
CA SER A 154 11.29 -4.95 -2.86
C SER A 154 12.36 -5.29 -3.91
N GLU A 155 13.16 -6.33 -3.70
CA GLU A 155 14.21 -6.78 -4.63
C GLU A 155 13.86 -8.11 -5.30
N HIS A 156 12.67 -8.65 -5.06
CA HIS A 156 12.27 -9.96 -5.57
C HIS A 156 12.08 -9.91 -7.09
N LYS A 157 12.58 -10.92 -7.82
CA LYS A 157 12.50 -10.96 -9.29
C LYS A 157 11.07 -10.84 -9.82
N GLY A 158 10.11 -11.48 -9.15
CA GLY A 158 8.68 -11.40 -9.51
C GLY A 158 8.07 -10.01 -9.36
N PHE A 159 8.70 -9.12 -8.60
CA PHE A 159 8.31 -7.70 -8.49
C PHE A 159 9.09 -6.83 -9.48
N ILE A 160 10.41 -7.06 -9.63
CA ILE A 160 11.28 -6.24 -10.49
C ILE A 160 11.03 -6.48 -11.99
N GLN A 161 10.82 -7.74 -12.40
CA GLN A 161 10.75 -8.11 -13.81
C GLN A 161 9.57 -7.46 -14.55
N PRO A 162 8.35 -7.38 -13.99
CA PRO A 162 7.25 -6.65 -14.64
C PRO A 162 7.60 -5.19 -14.98
N TYR A 163 8.29 -4.46 -14.08
CA TYR A 163 8.73 -3.09 -14.38
C TYR A 163 9.73 -3.04 -15.53
N ILE A 164 10.70 -3.97 -15.56
CA ILE A 164 11.67 -4.04 -16.66
C ILE A 164 10.95 -4.31 -17.99
N ASN A 165 9.99 -5.24 -18.00
CA ASN A 165 9.23 -5.57 -19.20
C ASN A 165 8.44 -4.35 -19.68
N THR A 166 7.64 -3.73 -18.80
CA THR A 166 6.82 -2.55 -19.16
C THR A 166 7.66 -1.40 -19.67
N ILE A 167 8.80 -1.08 -19.05
CA ILE A 167 9.68 -0.01 -19.53
C ILE A 167 10.27 -0.39 -20.90
N SER A 168 10.72 -1.63 -21.09
CA SER A 168 11.32 -2.09 -22.36
C SER A 168 10.31 -2.08 -23.50
N GLU A 169 9.09 -2.55 -23.23
CA GLU A 169 7.96 -2.51 -24.16
C GLU A 169 7.66 -1.06 -24.56
N TYR A 170 7.49 -0.16 -23.59
CA TYR A 170 7.23 1.25 -23.85
C TYR A 170 8.32 1.92 -24.70
N LEU A 171 9.61 1.67 -24.39
CA LEU A 171 10.73 2.20 -25.18
C LEU A 171 10.69 1.69 -26.62
N THR A 172 10.38 0.41 -26.81
CA THR A 172 10.32 -0.23 -28.13
C THR A 172 9.15 0.31 -28.95
N GLU A 173 7.95 0.35 -28.37
CA GLU A 173 6.73 0.82 -29.04
C GLU A 173 6.82 2.28 -29.47
N ASN A 174 7.52 3.11 -28.69
CA ASN A 174 7.68 4.54 -28.97
C ASN A 174 9.00 4.87 -29.69
N ASN A 175 9.78 3.87 -30.11
CA ASN A 175 11.08 4.03 -30.75
C ASN A 175 12.03 4.98 -29.97
N LEU A 176 12.06 4.85 -28.65
CA LEU A 176 12.87 5.66 -27.74
C LEU A 176 14.17 4.93 -27.40
N HIS A 177 15.30 5.62 -27.53
CA HIS A 177 16.59 5.09 -27.13
C HIS A 177 16.89 5.39 -25.66
N GLN A 178 17.49 4.43 -24.95
CA GLN A 178 17.87 4.63 -23.54
C GLN A 178 18.72 5.89 -23.33
N LYS A 179 19.70 6.13 -24.22
CA LYS A 179 20.62 7.28 -24.13
C LYS A 179 19.93 8.65 -24.16
N GLU A 180 18.71 8.70 -24.68
CA GLU A 180 17.89 9.91 -24.82
C GLU A 180 16.72 9.91 -23.82
N THR A 181 16.66 8.90 -22.95
CA THR A 181 15.56 8.70 -22.00
C THR A 181 16.00 9.06 -20.58
N MET A 182 15.13 9.79 -19.88
CA MET A 182 15.19 10.00 -18.44
C MET A 182 14.04 9.23 -17.77
N LEU A 183 14.35 8.22 -16.96
CA LEU A 183 13.36 7.45 -16.21
C LEU A 183 13.08 8.14 -14.86
N PHE A 184 11.84 8.58 -14.66
CA PHE A 184 11.39 9.22 -13.43
C PHE A 184 10.60 8.23 -12.56
N PHE A 185 11.17 7.82 -11.43
CA PHE A 185 10.50 6.95 -10.46
C PHE A 185 9.80 7.81 -9.40
N SER A 186 8.50 7.57 -9.19
CA SER A 186 7.65 8.38 -8.29
C SER A 186 6.98 7.56 -7.17
N PRO A 187 7.73 6.96 -6.23
CA PRO A 187 7.12 6.37 -5.03
C PRO A 187 6.38 7.42 -4.18
N HIS A 188 5.37 7.00 -3.42
CA HIS A 188 4.76 7.87 -2.41
C HIS A 188 5.80 8.32 -1.39
N GLY A 189 5.71 9.57 -0.95
CA GLY A 189 6.55 10.11 0.09
C GLY A 189 6.21 9.57 1.48
N LEU A 190 7.12 9.84 2.40
CA LEU A 190 6.99 9.53 3.82
C LEU A 190 7.51 10.72 4.63
N PRO A 191 6.91 11.07 5.79
CA PRO A 191 7.50 12.05 6.68
C PRO A 191 8.93 11.68 7.08
N VAL A 192 9.83 12.65 7.08
CA VAL A 192 11.25 12.44 7.43
C VAL A 192 11.40 11.86 8.85
N SER A 193 10.52 12.26 9.77
CA SER A 193 10.48 11.72 11.14
C SER A 193 10.31 10.21 11.19
N TYR A 194 9.62 9.59 10.22
CA TYR A 194 9.38 8.14 10.23
C TYR A 194 10.66 7.39 9.86
N VAL A 195 11.42 7.94 8.91
CA VAL A 195 12.75 7.43 8.56
C VAL A 195 13.70 7.53 9.75
N PHE A 196 13.69 8.65 10.49
CA PHE A 196 14.47 8.80 11.72
C PHE A 196 14.06 7.79 12.82
N GLN A 197 12.79 7.41 12.88
CA GLN A 197 12.27 6.38 13.78
C GLN A 197 12.57 4.94 13.30
N GLY A 198 13.31 4.78 12.20
CA GLY A 198 13.78 3.48 11.71
C GLY A 198 12.92 2.84 10.63
N ASP A 199 11.99 3.59 10.00
CA ASP A 199 11.27 3.10 8.83
C ASP A 199 12.25 2.86 7.66
N ILE A 200 12.18 1.67 7.06
CA ILE A 200 13.10 1.22 5.99
C ILE A 200 12.58 1.48 4.59
N TYR A 201 11.36 2.01 4.44
CA TYR A 201 10.68 2.22 3.16
C TYR A 201 11.55 2.93 2.13
N LYS A 202 12.16 4.06 2.50
CA LYS A 202 13.04 4.83 1.61
C LYS A 202 14.18 3.98 1.05
N LYS A 203 14.82 3.19 1.91
CA LYS A 203 15.93 2.31 1.52
C LYS A 203 15.45 1.19 0.60
N GLU A 204 14.27 0.61 0.84
CA GLU A 204 13.70 -0.44 0.01
C GLU A 204 13.21 0.09 -1.36
N CYS A 205 12.68 1.30 -1.43
CA CYS A 205 12.38 1.99 -2.68
C CYS A 205 13.65 2.19 -3.52
N GLU A 206 14.71 2.74 -2.91
CA GLU A 206 16.00 2.96 -3.59
C GLU A 206 16.64 1.65 -4.07
N LYS A 207 16.49 0.56 -3.30
CA LYS A 207 16.93 -0.78 -3.72
C LYS A 207 16.15 -1.27 -4.93
N SER A 208 14.82 -1.18 -4.90
CA SER A 208 13.95 -1.58 -6.03
C SER A 208 14.36 -0.85 -7.30
N TYR A 209 14.49 0.48 -7.20
CA TYR A 209 14.96 1.37 -8.26
C TYR A 209 16.32 0.92 -8.82
N LYS A 210 17.31 0.70 -7.95
CA LYS A 210 18.65 0.24 -8.37
C LYS A 210 18.59 -1.10 -9.10
N GLN A 211 17.73 -2.03 -8.68
CA GLN A 211 17.57 -3.32 -9.36
C GLN A 211 16.94 -3.15 -10.75
N ILE A 212 15.93 -2.29 -10.90
CA ILE A 212 15.30 -1.99 -12.20
C ILE A 212 16.33 -1.34 -13.14
N MET A 213 17.08 -0.34 -12.67
CA MET A 213 18.04 0.39 -13.49
C MET A 213 19.22 -0.44 -14.01
N LYS A 214 19.50 -1.62 -13.43
CA LYS A 214 20.49 -2.55 -13.99
C LYS A 214 20.13 -3.00 -15.41
N ALA A 215 18.84 -3.03 -15.76
CA ALA A 215 18.37 -3.35 -17.10
C ALA A 215 18.48 -2.18 -18.09
N PHE A 216 18.68 -0.95 -17.60
CA PHE A 216 18.70 0.28 -18.40
C PHE A 216 19.97 1.11 -18.13
N PRO A 217 21.18 0.54 -18.30
CA PRO A 217 22.43 1.18 -17.90
C PRO A 217 22.77 2.45 -18.68
N HIS A 218 22.10 2.70 -19.81
CA HIS A 218 22.33 3.88 -20.64
C HIS A 218 21.26 4.96 -20.47
N ALA A 219 20.21 4.71 -19.68
CA ALA A 219 19.19 5.69 -19.40
C ALA A 219 19.59 6.62 -18.24
N GLY A 220 19.27 7.91 -18.38
CA GLY A 220 19.22 8.80 -17.24
C GLY A 220 18.12 8.34 -16.27
N SER A 221 18.28 8.62 -14.98
CA SER A 221 17.21 8.31 -14.03
C SER A 221 17.25 9.18 -12.78
N VAL A 222 16.06 9.37 -12.20
CA VAL A 222 15.86 10.10 -10.96
C VAL A 222 14.71 9.45 -10.17
N VAL A 223 14.82 9.49 -8.85
CA VAL A 223 13.73 9.10 -7.94
C VAL A 223 13.24 10.34 -7.21
N GLY A 224 11.95 10.63 -7.32
CA GLY A 224 11.25 11.69 -6.58
C GLY A 224 10.10 11.11 -5.78
N TYR A 225 9.73 11.77 -4.68
CA TYR A 225 8.71 11.30 -3.76
C TYR A 225 7.47 12.20 -3.83
N GLN A 226 6.30 11.60 -4.08
CA GLN A 226 5.04 12.33 -4.32
C GLN A 226 4.05 12.31 -3.14
N SER A 227 2.92 13.02 -3.30
CA SER A 227 1.74 12.96 -2.41
C SER A 227 2.00 13.36 -0.95
N GLN A 228 2.57 14.55 -0.76
CA GLN A 228 2.78 15.13 0.56
C GLN A 228 1.45 15.54 1.22
N PHE A 229 1.36 15.33 2.54
CA PHE A 229 0.21 15.70 3.35
C PHE A 229 0.63 16.51 4.59
N GLY A 230 -0.05 17.64 4.81
CA GLY A 230 0.20 18.48 5.99
C GLY A 230 1.49 19.29 5.90
N LYS A 231 1.95 19.80 7.05
CA LYS A 231 3.08 20.73 7.16
C LYS A 231 4.41 20.07 7.58
N ALA A 232 4.40 18.76 7.80
CA ALA A 232 5.61 18.03 8.18
C ALA A 232 6.65 18.08 7.06
N GLU A 233 7.93 17.87 7.38
CA GLU A 233 8.94 17.66 6.35
C GLU A 233 8.84 16.25 5.76
N TRP A 234 8.88 16.14 4.44
CA TRP A 234 8.79 14.90 3.69
C TRP A 234 10.13 14.56 3.03
N ILE A 235 10.36 13.26 2.78
CA ILE A 235 11.56 12.80 2.08
C ILE A 235 11.67 13.42 0.68
N LYS A 236 12.89 13.82 0.34
CA LYS A 236 13.25 14.54 -0.89
C LYS A 236 14.07 13.63 -1.83
N PRO A 237 14.17 13.96 -3.14
CA PRO A 237 13.54 15.10 -3.82
C PRO A 237 12.04 14.87 -4.07
N TYR A 238 11.30 15.92 -4.37
CA TYR A 238 9.86 15.82 -4.68
C TYR A 238 9.65 15.62 -6.18
N THR A 239 8.57 14.91 -6.51
CA THR A 239 7.97 14.91 -7.86
C THR A 239 7.14 16.16 -8.03
#